data_AF-A0A6B2XPE7-F1
#
_entry.id   AF-A0A6B2XPE7-F1
#
_cell.length_a   1.000
_cell.length_b   1.000
_cell.length_c   1.000
_cell.angle_alpha   90.00
_cell.angle_beta   90.00
_cell.angle_gamma   90.00
#
_symmetry.space_group_name_H-M   'P 1'
#
loop_
_entity.id
_entity.type
_entity.pdbx_description
1 polymer ?
#
loop_
_entity_poly.entity_id
_entity_poly.type
_entity_poly.pdbx_seq_one_letter_code
_entity_poly.pdbx_strand_id
1 'polypeptide(L)' 'MSAPVGGSRPLLNRRLASFGTTIFAEMSALATRTGSINLGQGFPDTDGPAEIAEAASRAVLTGLGNQY' A
#
# COMPACT_ATOMS: atom_id res chain seq x y z
N MET A 1 16.06 22.06 -34.55
CA MET A 1 16.49 20.92 -33.71
C MET A 1 15.23 20.35 -33.05
N SER A 2 14.76 19.17 -33.50
CA SER A 2 13.57 18.52 -32.92
C SER A 2 13.99 17.63 -31.76
N ALA A 3 13.40 17.80 -30.58
CA ALA A 3 13.60 16.92 -29.43
C ALA A 3 13.02 15.52 -29.72
N PRO A 4 13.61 14.43 -29.19
CA PRO A 4 13.03 13.11 -29.36
C PRO A 4 11.75 13.03 -28.52
N VAL A 5 10.63 12.68 -29.17
CA VAL A 5 9.41 12.25 -28.49
C VAL A 5 9.75 10.94 -27.77
N GLY A 6 10.06 11.03 -26.48
CA GLY A 6 10.15 9.87 -25.61
C GLY A 6 8.79 9.20 -25.58
N GLY A 7 8.62 8.12 -26.34
CA GLY A 7 7.39 7.33 -26.34
C GLY A 7 7.11 6.90 -24.91
N SER A 8 5.97 7.32 -24.37
CA SER A 8 5.48 6.94 -23.05
C SER A 8 5.30 5.43 -23.00
N ARG A 9 6.36 4.71 -22.66
CA ARG A 9 6.25 3.30 -22.30
C ARG A 9 5.32 3.23 -21.10
N PRO A 10 4.26 2.41 -21.15
CA PRO A 10 3.43 2.17 -19.99
C PRO A 10 4.32 1.78 -18.81
N LEU A 11 4.15 2.45 -17.68
CA LEU A 11 4.93 2.19 -16.46
C LEU A 11 4.71 0.75 -15.95
N LEU A 12 3.56 0.17 -16.27
CA LEU A 12 3.23 -1.22 -15.93
C LEU A 12 3.68 -2.20 -17.03
N ASN A 13 4.22 -3.33 -16.59
CA ASN A 13 4.35 -4.50 -17.44
C ASN A 13 2.97 -4.90 -17.99
N ARG A 14 2.90 -5.28 -19.27
CA ARG A 14 1.65 -5.69 -19.96
C ARG A 14 0.86 -6.74 -19.19
N ARG A 15 1.54 -7.67 -18.50
CA ARG A 15 0.89 -8.71 -17.69
C ARG A 15 0.11 -8.16 -16.49
N LEU A 16 0.47 -6.98 -16.00
CA LEU A 16 -0.17 -6.34 -14.86
C LEU A 16 -1.32 -5.42 -15.26
N ALA A 17 -1.44 -5.08 -16.55
CA ALA A 17 -2.39 -4.09 -17.03
C ALA A 17 -3.86 -4.45 -16.75
N SER A 18 -4.18 -5.74 -16.60
CA SER A 18 -5.54 -6.22 -16.32
C SER A 18 -5.93 -6.24 -14.84
N PHE A 19 -4.98 -6.12 -13.90
CA PHE A 19 -5.29 -6.35 -12.48
C PHE A 19 -5.95 -5.17 -11.77
N GLY A 20 -5.84 -3.95 -12.30
CA GLY A 20 -6.61 -2.77 -11.85
C GLY A 20 -6.65 -2.56 -10.32
N THR A 21 -7.70 -1.87 -9.86
CA THR A 21 -8.03 -1.77 -8.44
C THR A 21 -8.96 -2.91 -8.04
N THR A 22 -8.83 -3.43 -6.82
CA THR A 22 -9.73 -4.48 -6.32
C THR A 22 -11.01 -3.88 -5.73
N ILE A 23 -12.10 -4.65 -5.74
CA ILE A 23 -13.36 -4.23 -5.11
C ILE A 23 -13.20 -3.94 -3.61
N PHE A 24 -12.30 -4.66 -2.92
CA PHE A 24 -12.00 -4.42 -1.51
C PHE A 24 -11.39 -3.03 -1.26
N ALA A 25 -10.48 -2.60 -2.14
CA ALA A 25 -9.87 -1.27 -2.06
C ALA A 25 -10.91 -0.16 -2.34
N GLU A 26 -11.75 -0.33 -3.37
CA GLU A 26 -12.80 0.63 -3.71
C GLU A 26 -13.83 0.79 -2.56
N MET A 27 -14.33 -0.33 -2.02
CA MET A 27 -15.33 -0.31 -0.96
C MET A 27 -14.77 0.21 0.37
N SER A 28 -13.52 -0.16 0.71
CA SER A 28 -12.87 0.37 1.91
C SER A 28 -12.69 1.89 1.82
N ALA A 29 -12.23 2.39 0.67
CA ALA A 29 -12.09 3.82 0.44
C ALA A 29 -13.45 4.55 0.47
N LEU A 30 -14.51 3.95 -0.06
CA LEU A 30 -15.85 4.52 0.01
C LEU A 30 -16.35 4.63 1.45
N ALA A 31 -16.22 3.56 2.24
CA ALA A 31 -16.63 3.55 3.64
C ALA A 31 -15.94 4.64 4.47
N THR A 32 -14.63 4.85 4.26
CA THR A 32 -13.89 5.97 4.89
C THR A 32 -14.44 7.34 4.47
N ARG A 33 -14.74 7.53 3.18
CA ARG A 33 -15.26 8.82 2.68
C ARG A 33 -16.66 9.15 3.20
N THR A 34 -17.49 8.14 3.43
CA THR A 34 -18.90 8.32 3.83
C THR A 34 -19.13 8.16 5.33
N GLY A 35 -18.10 7.76 6.10
CA GLY A 35 -18.25 7.43 7.52
C GLY A 35 -19.10 6.17 7.75
N SER A 36 -19.15 5.27 6.77
CA SER A 36 -19.88 4.00 6.89
C SER A 36 -19.05 2.95 7.64
N ILE A 37 -19.71 2.03 8.34
CA ILE A 37 -19.05 0.88 8.97
C ILE A 37 -18.50 -0.04 7.86
N ASN A 38 -17.22 -0.39 7.96
CA ASN A 38 -16.57 -1.26 6.98
C ASN A 38 -16.50 -2.71 7.47
N LEU A 39 -17.53 -3.51 7.16
CA LEU A 39 -17.51 -4.96 7.44
C LEU A 39 -16.80 -5.78 6.34
N GLY A 40 -16.24 -5.12 5.32
CA GLY A 40 -15.49 -5.73 4.22
C GLY A 40 -13.97 -5.69 4.41
N GLN A 41 -13.46 -5.05 5.47
CA GLN A 41 -12.03 -5.00 5.76
C GLN A 41 -11.50 -6.38 6.18
N GLY A 42 -10.34 -6.74 5.66
CA GLY A 42 -9.68 -8.02 5.95
C GLY A 42 -8.69 -7.96 7.12
N PHE A 43 -8.73 -6.91 7.94
CA PHE A 43 -7.80 -6.69 9.06
C PHE A 43 -8.56 -6.30 10.34
N PRO A 44 -8.01 -6.63 11.52
CA PRO A 44 -8.65 -6.33 12.80
C PRO A 44 -8.68 -4.82 13.10
N ASP A 45 -9.69 -4.37 13.84
CA ASP A 45 -9.82 -3.00 14.35
C ASP A 45 -8.97 -2.71 15.60
N THR A 46 -8.26 -3.72 16.11
CA THR A 46 -7.46 -3.63 17.33
C THR A 46 -5.98 -3.75 17.01
N ASP A 47 -5.16 -3.08 17.81
CA ASP A 47 -3.71 -3.23 17.74
C ASP A 47 -3.27 -4.68 18.04
N GLY A 48 -2.13 -5.05 17.47
CA GLY A 48 -1.45 -6.30 17.77
C GLY A 48 -0.73 -6.29 19.14
N PRO A 49 0.00 -7.36 19.48
CA PRO A 49 0.74 -7.43 20.74
C PRO A 49 1.78 -6.31 20.89
N ALA A 50 1.84 -5.69 22.07
CA ALA A 50 2.70 -4.54 22.34
C ALA A 50 4.19 -4.87 22.15
N GLU A 51 4.60 -6.10 22.51
CA GLU A 51 5.98 -6.58 22.41
C GLU A 51 6.48 -6.58 20.96
N ILE A 52 5.57 -6.81 20.00
CA ILE A 52 5.88 -6.77 18.56
C ILE A 52 6.10 -5.34 18.10
N ALA A 53 5.25 -4.40 18.54
CA ALA A 53 5.40 -2.98 18.23
C ALA A 53 6.70 -2.41 18.82
N GLU A 54 7.04 -2.79 20.05
CA GLU A 54 8.30 -2.41 20.69
C GLU A 54 9.52 -2.99 19.97
N ALA A 55 9.47 -4.26 19.57
CA ALA A 55 10.55 -4.89 18.81
C ALA A 55 10.78 -4.21 17.46
N ALA A 56 9.69 -3.90 16.73
CA ALA A 56 9.76 -3.17 15.47
C ALA A 56 10.34 -1.75 15.67
N SER A 57 9.88 -1.04 16.71
CA SER A 57 10.39 0.30 17.06
C SER A 57 11.88 0.28 17.38
N ARG A 58 12.34 -0.68 18.20
CA ARG A 58 13.76 -0.86 18.49
C ARG A 58 14.57 -1.12 17.23
N ALA A 59 14.11 -2.02 16.34
CA ALA A 59 14.83 -2.35 15.11
C ALA A 59 15.02 -1.14 14.18
N VAL A 60 14.02 -0.26 14.09
CA VAL A 60 14.11 0.99 13.32
C VAL A 60 15.07 1.98 13.99
N LEU A 61 14.95 2.18 15.31
CA LEU A 61 15.70 3.20 16.05
C LEU A 61 17.18 2.84 16.25
N THR A 62 17.51 1.56 16.41
CA THR A 62 18.91 1.10 16.58
C THR A 62 19.65 0.92 15.27
N GLY A 63 18.99 1.16 14.13
CA GLY A 63 19.65 1.32 12.83
C GLY A 63 20.32 0.06 12.29
N LEU A 64 19.85 -1.14 12.67
CA LEU A 64 20.38 -2.42 12.16
C LEU A 64 19.93 -2.72 10.70
N GLY A 65 19.19 -1.81 10.06
CA GLY A 65 18.48 -2.04 8.79
C GLY A 65 18.63 -0.92 7.75
N ASN A 66 19.87 -0.48 7.51
CA ASN A 66 20.33 -0.05 6.19
C ASN A 66 21.45 -1.04 5.83
N GLN A 67 21.09 -2.14 5.18
CA GLN A 67 22.04 -3.02 4.54
C GLN A 67 21.56 -3.12 3.09
N TYR A 68 22.41 -2.64 2.18
CA TYR A 68 22.22 -2.68 0.74
C TYR A 68 21.73 -4.04 0.22
#